data_AF-A0ABD0R522-F1
#
_entry.id   AF-A0ABD0R522-F1
#
_cell.length_a   1.000
_cell.length_b   1.000
_cell.length_c   1.000
_cell.angle_alpha   90.00
_cell.angle_beta   90.00
_cell.angle_gamma   90.00
#
_symmetry.space_group_name_H-M   'P 1'
#
loop_
_entity.id
_entity.type
_entity.pdbx_description
1 polymer ?
#
loop_
_entity_poly.entity_id
_entity_poly.type
_entity_poly.pdbx_seq_one_letter_code
_entity_poly.pdbx_strand_id
1 'polypeptide(L)'
;SVVFADDKKGSKNITLRTRHILIEDGGALRIGGPKCRYRSLATITLVGRSDETTVTEVPGMGRKFLGVNAGGTLELHGSERLSWTFLTRTVPASGLATGDHAFQRNFSRGINLRVVDQDTAEVVCNERFDTHESRNDSKRLSELLKSLPAGRIVALATGDSAVKSLLEETKKTIQDLLGSSHVNNLRYR
;
A
#
# COMPACT_ATOMS: atom_id res chain seq x y z
N SER A 1 21.14 -15.63 24.52
CA SER A 1 20.89 -14.85 23.29
C SER A 1 20.71 -15.80 22.12
N VAL A 2 19.64 -15.64 21.34
CA VAL A 2 19.35 -16.40 20.12
C VAL A 2 19.43 -15.46 18.93
N VAL A 3 20.28 -15.77 17.95
CA VAL A 3 20.54 -14.91 16.79
C VAL A 3 20.35 -15.70 15.50
N PHE A 4 19.46 -15.22 14.65
CA PHE A 4 19.28 -15.72 13.30
C PHE A 4 19.94 -14.75 12.31
N ALA A 5 21.11 -15.15 11.84
CA ALA A 5 21.84 -14.45 10.78
C ALA A 5 21.49 -15.04 9.41
N ASP A 6 21.35 -14.16 8.43
CA ASP A 6 21.15 -14.55 7.05
C ASP A 6 22.49 -14.78 6.34
N ASP A 7 22.47 -15.44 5.19
CA ASP A 7 23.59 -15.43 4.28
C ASP A 7 23.56 -14.20 3.34
N LYS A 8 24.68 -13.94 2.65
CA LYS A 8 24.80 -12.80 1.73
C LYS A 8 23.77 -12.85 0.58
N LYS A 9 23.26 -14.05 0.24
CA LYS A 9 22.35 -14.27 -0.87
C LYS A 9 20.87 -14.15 -0.46
N GLY A 10 20.57 -14.16 0.85
CA GLY A 10 19.20 -14.23 1.34
C GLY A 10 18.56 -15.58 1.03
N SER A 11 19.25 -16.69 1.30
CA SER A 11 18.74 -18.04 1.03
C SER A 11 18.44 -18.91 2.26
N LYS A 12 18.52 -18.37 3.47
CA LYS A 12 18.24 -19.09 4.72
C LYS A 12 16.87 -18.74 5.25
N ASN A 13 15.83 -19.40 4.77
CA ASN A 13 14.51 -19.26 5.39
C ASN A 13 14.53 -19.90 6.80
N ILE A 14 13.92 -19.22 7.76
CA ILE A 14 13.70 -19.78 9.11
C ILE A 14 12.21 -19.92 9.38
N THR A 15 11.86 -21.01 10.04
CA THR A 15 10.52 -21.24 10.55
C THR A 15 10.64 -21.63 12.02
N LEU A 16 10.11 -20.79 12.89
CA LEU A 16 9.98 -21.07 14.32
C LEU A 16 8.51 -21.33 14.62
N ARG A 17 8.20 -22.55 15.08
CA ARG A 17 6.85 -22.93 15.50
C ARG A 17 6.87 -23.27 16.98
N THR A 18 6.19 -22.46 17.78
CA THR A 18 6.19 -22.58 19.25
C THR A 18 4.85 -22.13 19.82
N ARG A 19 4.59 -22.41 21.10
CA ARG A 19 3.40 -21.88 21.79
C ARG A 19 3.56 -20.41 22.15
N HIS A 20 4.66 -20.10 22.83
CA HIS A 20 5.03 -18.74 23.18
C HIS A 20 6.53 -18.52 23.06
N ILE A 21 6.93 -17.25 23.06
CA ILE A 21 8.31 -16.79 23.18
C ILE A 21 8.31 -15.74 24.28
N LEU A 22 9.03 -16.01 25.37
CA LEU A 22 9.25 -15.07 26.46
C LEU A 22 10.75 -14.71 26.49
N ILE A 23 11.06 -13.42 26.41
CA ILE A 23 12.42 -12.89 26.42
C ILE A 23 12.59 -12.01 27.66
N GLU A 24 13.39 -12.46 28.61
CA GLU A 24 13.59 -11.80 29.91
C GLU A 24 15.00 -12.04 30.44
N ASP A 25 15.35 -11.43 31.57
CA ASP A 25 16.60 -11.66 32.31
C ASP A 25 17.88 -11.51 31.45
N GLY A 26 17.95 -10.44 30.65
CA GLY A 26 19.07 -10.20 29.73
C GLY A 26 19.02 -11.05 28.45
N GLY A 27 17.96 -11.84 28.27
CA GLY A 27 17.68 -12.60 27.07
C GLY A 27 17.52 -11.72 25.84
N ALA A 28 17.88 -12.26 24.67
CA ALA A 28 17.73 -11.55 23.40
C ALA A 28 17.32 -12.51 22.29
N LEU A 29 16.37 -12.08 21.45
CA LEU A 29 16.04 -12.70 20.17
C LEU A 29 16.31 -11.69 19.05
N ARG A 30 17.21 -12.04 18.13
CA ARG A 30 17.61 -11.17 17.02
C ARG A 30 17.46 -11.87 15.68
N ILE A 31 16.70 -11.27 14.77
CA ILE A 31 16.57 -11.71 13.37
C ILE A 31 17.08 -10.59 12.49
N GLY A 32 18.31 -10.75 11.98
CA GLY A 32 19.05 -9.66 11.35
C GLY A 32 19.49 -8.57 12.33
N GLY A 33 20.10 -7.51 11.80
CA GLY A 33 20.48 -6.32 12.55
C GLY A 33 20.47 -5.06 11.67
N PRO A 34 20.63 -3.86 12.26
CA PRO A 34 20.51 -2.59 11.54
C PRO A 34 21.39 -2.50 10.28
N LYS A 35 22.63 -2.98 10.37
CA LYS A 35 23.61 -3.01 9.26
C LYS A 35 23.62 -4.33 8.49
N CYS A 36 22.89 -5.35 8.95
CA CYS A 36 22.89 -6.71 8.42
C CYS A 36 21.46 -7.27 8.40
N ARG A 37 20.64 -6.73 7.48
CA ARG A 37 19.22 -7.10 7.36
C ARG A 37 19.05 -8.57 6.99
N TYR A 38 18.04 -9.20 7.57
CA TYR A 38 17.56 -10.53 7.20
C TYR A 38 16.73 -10.42 5.93
N ARG A 39 17.23 -10.97 4.82
CA ARG A 39 16.63 -10.84 3.48
C ARG A 39 15.75 -12.03 3.13
N SER A 40 16.08 -13.20 3.69
CA SER A 40 15.31 -14.43 3.63
C SER A 40 13.97 -14.29 4.37
N LEU A 41 13.08 -15.27 4.16
CA LEU A 41 11.82 -15.33 4.87
C LEU A 41 12.02 -15.85 6.30
N ALA A 42 11.68 -15.03 7.30
CA ALA A 42 11.58 -15.45 8.69
C ALA A 42 10.12 -15.57 9.10
N THR A 43 9.68 -16.79 9.42
CA THR A 43 8.31 -17.07 9.87
C THR A 43 8.30 -17.49 11.33
N ILE A 44 7.58 -16.75 12.19
CA ILE A 44 7.28 -17.15 13.56
C ILE A 44 5.81 -17.51 13.63
N THR A 45 5.51 -18.77 13.89
CA THR A 45 4.15 -19.29 14.03
C THR A 45 3.90 -19.65 15.48
N LEU A 46 3.07 -18.84 16.15
CA LEU A 46 2.57 -19.16 17.48
C LEU A 46 1.38 -20.12 17.37
N VAL A 47 1.42 -21.23 18.11
CA VAL A 47 0.39 -22.28 18.11
C VAL A 47 -0.18 -22.50 19.52
N GLY A 48 -1.28 -23.24 19.61
CA GLY A 48 -1.98 -23.48 20.88
C GLY A 48 -3.30 -22.71 20.97
N ARG A 49 -4.14 -23.14 21.93
CA ARG A 49 -5.46 -22.55 22.20
C ARG A 49 -5.46 -21.83 23.54
N SER A 50 -6.33 -20.82 23.68
CA SER A 50 -6.48 -20.07 24.93
C SER A 50 -7.04 -20.92 26.07
N ASP A 51 -7.81 -21.97 25.75
CA ASP A 51 -8.47 -22.90 26.66
C ASP A 51 -7.74 -24.25 26.82
N GLU A 52 -6.51 -24.37 26.32
CA GLU A 52 -5.68 -25.57 26.47
C GLU A 52 -5.18 -25.67 27.91
N THR A 53 -5.91 -26.40 28.76
CA THR A 53 -5.63 -26.53 30.20
C THR A 53 -4.38 -27.35 30.51
N THR A 54 -3.86 -28.10 29.54
CA THR A 54 -2.60 -28.86 29.66
C THR A 54 -1.37 -27.97 29.58
N VAL A 55 -1.53 -26.70 29.19
CA VAL A 55 -0.44 -25.72 29.10
C VAL A 55 -0.61 -24.70 30.22
N THR A 56 0.41 -24.63 31.08
CA THR A 56 0.51 -23.59 32.11
C THR A 56 0.61 -22.23 31.44
N GLU A 57 -0.24 -21.30 31.86
CA GLU A 57 -0.17 -19.92 31.38
C GLU A 57 0.97 -19.16 32.05
N VAL A 58 1.54 -18.22 31.31
CA VAL A 58 2.47 -17.24 31.87
C VAL A 58 1.64 -16.10 32.46
N PRO A 59 1.81 -15.78 33.76
CA PRO A 59 1.06 -14.70 34.40
C PRO A 59 1.13 -13.39 33.59
N GLY A 60 -0.02 -12.79 33.31
CA GLY A 60 -0.13 -11.54 32.54
C GLY A 60 0.05 -11.68 31.02
N MET A 61 0.51 -12.82 30.50
CA MET A 61 0.74 -13.02 29.06
C MET A 61 -0.07 -14.19 28.45
N GLY A 62 -0.58 -15.10 29.29
CA GLY A 62 -1.40 -16.22 28.85
C GLY A 62 -0.57 -17.36 28.25
N ARG A 63 -1.16 -18.10 27.29
CA ARG A 63 -0.58 -19.36 26.74
C ARG A 63 0.07 -19.21 25.37
N LYS A 64 -0.24 -18.12 24.64
CA LYS A 64 0.18 -17.90 23.26
C LYS A 64 0.54 -16.44 23.03
N PHE A 65 1.84 -16.15 23.03
CA PHE A 65 2.34 -14.77 22.93
C PHE A 65 3.79 -14.73 22.45
N LEU A 66 4.21 -13.54 22.02
CA LEU A 66 5.61 -13.14 21.87
C LEU A 66 5.80 -11.92 22.78
N GLY A 67 6.56 -12.09 23.86
CA GLY A 67 6.68 -11.11 24.94
C GLY A 67 8.12 -10.81 25.26
N VAL A 68 8.40 -9.53 25.54
CA VAL A 68 9.69 -9.06 26.03
C VAL A 68 9.45 -8.43 27.39
N ASN A 69 10.02 -9.04 28.43
CA ASN A 69 9.94 -8.59 29.81
C ASN A 69 11.14 -7.68 30.14
N ALA A 70 11.18 -7.19 31.38
CA ALA A 70 12.28 -6.35 31.87
C ALA A 70 13.65 -7.01 31.59
N GLY A 71 14.57 -6.22 31.04
CA GLY A 71 15.91 -6.69 30.66
C GLY A 71 15.98 -7.54 29.38
N GLY A 72 14.84 -7.89 28.76
CA GLY A 72 14.80 -8.60 27.49
C GLY A 72 15.04 -7.70 26.27
N THR A 73 15.40 -8.29 25.13
CA THR A 73 15.55 -7.57 23.84
C THR A 73 14.98 -8.38 22.67
N LEU A 74 14.13 -7.76 21.85
CA LEU A 74 13.68 -8.30 20.57
C LEU A 74 14.07 -7.35 19.44
N GLU A 75 14.88 -7.83 18.50
CA GLU A 75 15.28 -7.07 17.30
C GLU A 75 14.91 -7.85 16.04
N LEU A 76 14.11 -7.24 15.16
CA LEU A 76 13.68 -7.83 13.90
C LEU A 76 14.00 -6.85 12.77
N HIS A 77 15.04 -7.13 12.00
CA HIS A 77 15.52 -6.26 10.93
C HIS A 77 15.45 -6.98 9.58
N GLY A 78 14.31 -6.88 8.91
CA GLY A 78 14.12 -7.38 7.54
C GLY A 78 14.60 -6.40 6.46
N SER A 79 14.48 -6.80 5.20
CA SER A 79 14.59 -5.90 4.04
C SER A 79 13.70 -4.67 4.21
N GLU A 80 14.18 -3.51 3.79
CA GLU A 80 13.38 -2.28 3.80
C GLU A 80 12.13 -2.47 2.96
N ARG A 81 10.98 -2.11 3.54
CA ARG A 81 9.69 -2.06 2.87
C ARG A 81 9.22 -0.62 2.94
N LEU A 82 8.55 -0.16 1.89
CA LEU A 82 7.73 1.04 1.96
C LEU A 82 6.72 0.80 3.09
N SER A 83 6.94 1.51 4.20
CA SER A 83 6.18 1.31 5.43
C SER A 83 4.76 1.82 5.22
N TRP A 84 3.83 1.32 6.03
CA TRP A 84 2.47 1.84 6.13
C TRP A 84 2.51 3.36 6.12
N THR A 85 1.71 4.00 5.26
CA THR A 85 1.66 5.46 5.17
C THR A 85 1.22 6.01 6.54
N PHE A 86 2.18 6.57 7.28
CA PHE A 86 1.89 7.29 8.51
C PHE A 86 1.13 8.54 8.09
N LEU A 87 -0.09 8.73 8.61
CA LEU A 87 -0.82 9.97 8.38
C LEU A 87 -0.02 11.10 9.02
N THR A 88 0.43 12.06 8.21
CA THR A 88 1.15 13.25 8.71
C THR A 88 0.30 14.04 9.72
N ARG A 89 -1.04 13.93 9.64
CA ARG A 89 -2.00 14.52 10.58
C ARG A 89 -3.25 13.64 10.70
N THR A 90 -3.87 13.63 11.87
CA THR A 90 -5.20 13.03 12.09
C THR A 90 -6.25 13.74 11.24
N VAL A 91 -7.11 12.99 10.54
CA VAL A 91 -8.31 13.54 9.89
C VAL A 91 -9.31 13.94 10.99
N PRO A 92 -9.82 15.18 11.01
CA PRO A 92 -10.84 15.58 11.97
C PRO A 92 -12.07 14.66 11.94
N ALA A 93 -12.74 14.48 13.07
CA ALA A 93 -13.99 13.69 13.12
C ALA A 93 -15.10 14.25 12.20
N SER A 94 -15.01 15.53 11.86
CA SER A 94 -15.89 16.21 10.89
C SER A 94 -15.53 15.96 9.42
N GLY A 95 -14.50 15.17 9.13
CA GLY A 95 -14.02 14.92 7.76
C GLY A 95 -12.96 15.92 7.28
N LEU A 96 -12.78 15.97 5.95
CA LEU A 96 -11.80 16.85 5.29
C LEU A 96 -12.22 18.32 5.42
N ALA A 97 -11.23 19.23 5.52
CA ALA A 97 -11.50 20.67 5.62
C ALA A 97 -12.20 21.24 4.36
N THR A 98 -11.99 20.62 3.21
CA THR A 98 -12.64 20.94 1.94
C THR A 98 -14.07 20.39 1.84
N GLY A 99 -14.52 19.64 2.84
CA GLY A 99 -15.82 18.97 2.86
C GLY A 99 -15.85 17.71 1.98
N ASP A 100 -17.02 17.09 1.92
CA ASP A 100 -17.23 15.88 1.13
C ASP A 100 -17.33 16.21 -0.37
N HIS A 101 -16.75 15.37 -1.22
CA HIS A 101 -17.02 15.42 -2.65
C HIS A 101 -18.37 14.76 -2.96
N ALA A 102 -19.42 15.56 -3.13
CA ALA A 102 -20.72 15.06 -3.55
C ALA A 102 -20.67 14.52 -4.98
N PHE A 103 -21.11 13.28 -5.18
CA PHE A 103 -21.25 12.69 -6.50
C PHE A 103 -22.20 13.53 -7.35
N GLN A 104 -21.68 14.11 -8.44
CA GLN A 104 -22.49 14.78 -9.44
C GLN A 104 -22.83 13.77 -10.54
N ARG A 105 -24.12 13.64 -10.91
CA ARG A 105 -24.61 12.85 -12.06
C ARG A 105 -24.22 13.50 -13.40
N ASN A 106 -22.94 13.78 -13.57
CA ASN A 106 -22.40 14.51 -14.69
C ASN A 106 -21.25 13.68 -15.28
N PHE A 107 -21.62 12.51 -15.81
CA PHE A 107 -20.74 11.57 -16.50
C PHE A 107 -21.15 11.53 -17.97
N SER A 108 -20.15 11.44 -18.85
CA SER A 108 -20.38 11.28 -20.29
C SER A 108 -19.68 10.03 -20.80
N ARG A 109 -20.02 9.65 -22.04
CA ARG A 109 -19.22 8.73 -22.83
C ARG A 109 -17.75 9.17 -22.85
N GLY A 110 -16.84 8.20 -22.90
CA GLY A 110 -15.40 8.41 -22.94
C GLY A 110 -14.73 8.32 -21.57
N ILE A 111 -13.61 9.03 -21.41
CA ILE A 111 -12.85 9.08 -20.16
C ILE A 111 -13.26 10.32 -19.36
N ASN A 112 -13.64 10.09 -18.10
CA ASN A 112 -13.96 11.13 -17.13
C ASN A 112 -12.78 11.26 -16.16
N LEU A 113 -12.29 12.48 -15.95
CA LEU A 113 -11.10 12.79 -15.16
C LEU A 113 -11.48 13.56 -13.90
N ARG A 114 -10.88 13.19 -12.77
CA ARG A 114 -10.78 14.03 -11.57
C ARG A 114 -9.32 14.18 -11.18
N VAL A 115 -8.91 15.39 -10.82
CA VAL A 115 -7.61 15.65 -10.21
C VAL A 115 -7.84 16.26 -8.84
N VAL A 116 -7.19 15.69 -7.84
CA VAL A 116 -7.31 16.07 -6.44
C VAL A 116 -5.95 16.59 -5.96
N ASP A 117 -5.98 17.69 -5.23
CA ASP A 117 -4.84 18.18 -4.48
C ASP A 117 -4.48 17.21 -3.34
N GLN A 118 -3.24 16.75 -3.34
CA GLN A 118 -2.78 15.74 -2.39
C GLN A 118 -2.74 16.24 -0.95
N ASP A 119 -2.66 17.55 -0.74
CA ASP A 119 -2.52 18.17 0.58
C ASP A 119 -3.86 18.70 1.10
N THR A 120 -4.64 19.36 0.24
CA THR A 120 -5.93 19.97 0.64
C THR A 120 -7.13 19.05 0.41
N ALA A 121 -6.96 17.98 -0.37
CA ALA A 121 -8.04 17.13 -0.86
C ALA A 121 -9.09 17.85 -1.73
N GLU A 122 -8.79 19.04 -2.23
CA GLU A 122 -9.66 19.77 -3.15
C GLU A 122 -9.65 19.13 -4.54
N VAL A 123 -10.83 19.01 -5.18
CA VAL A 123 -10.91 18.63 -6.59
C VAL A 123 -10.57 19.84 -7.45
N VAL A 124 -9.34 19.88 -7.94
CA VAL A 124 -8.81 20.99 -8.75
C VAL A 124 -9.12 20.85 -10.25
N CYS A 125 -9.56 19.68 -10.71
CA CYS A 125 -9.96 19.46 -12.09
C CYS A 125 -11.10 18.44 -12.20
N ASN A 126 -12.10 18.76 -13.03
CA ASN A 126 -13.27 17.93 -13.32
C ASN A 126 -13.59 18.02 -14.82
N GLU A 127 -12.95 17.16 -15.61
CA GLU A 127 -13.01 17.21 -17.07
C GLU A 127 -13.53 15.90 -17.66
N ARG A 128 -13.96 15.98 -18.93
CA ARG A 128 -14.46 14.84 -19.70
C ARG A 128 -13.90 14.86 -21.11
N PHE A 129 -13.63 13.68 -21.62
CA PHE A 129 -13.00 13.48 -22.91
C PHE A 129 -13.78 12.39 -23.64
N ASP A 130 -14.46 12.72 -24.74
CA ASP A 130 -15.16 11.73 -25.55
C ASP A 130 -14.17 10.95 -26.43
N THR A 131 -13.31 10.16 -25.78
CA THR A 131 -12.28 9.34 -26.43
C THR A 131 -12.88 8.19 -27.25
N HIS A 132 -14.21 8.09 -27.35
CA HIS A 132 -14.86 7.23 -28.32
C HIS A 132 -14.88 7.88 -29.70
N GLU A 133 -15.43 9.08 -29.83
CA GLU A 133 -15.61 9.76 -31.13
C GLU A 133 -14.52 10.79 -31.45
N SER A 134 -13.79 11.29 -30.46
CA SER A 134 -12.88 12.42 -30.62
C SER A 134 -11.42 12.04 -30.34
N ARG A 135 -10.61 11.97 -31.41
CA ARG A 135 -9.13 11.90 -31.30
C ARG A 135 -8.54 13.16 -30.67
N ASN A 136 -9.19 14.31 -30.85
CA ASN A 136 -8.75 15.56 -30.23
C ASN A 136 -8.92 15.52 -28.72
N ASP A 137 -9.99 14.91 -28.20
CA ASP A 137 -10.15 14.72 -26.76
C ASP A 137 -9.12 13.74 -26.20
N SER A 138 -8.71 12.73 -26.96
CA SER A 138 -7.56 11.89 -26.58
C SER A 138 -6.27 12.70 -26.46
N LYS A 139 -6.00 13.63 -27.37
CA LYS A 139 -4.82 14.52 -27.32
C LYS A 139 -4.90 15.47 -26.13
N ARG A 140 -6.04 16.15 -25.94
CA ARG A 140 -6.28 17.05 -24.81
C ARG A 140 -6.13 16.35 -23.46
N LEU A 141 -6.59 15.11 -23.33
CA LEU A 141 -6.35 14.30 -22.14
C LEU A 141 -4.85 14.08 -21.90
N SER A 142 -4.08 13.71 -22.93
CA SER A 142 -2.63 13.52 -22.81
C SER A 142 -1.91 14.81 -22.42
N GLU A 143 -2.26 15.94 -23.04
CA GLU A 143 -1.70 17.25 -22.75
C GLU A 143 -2.01 17.68 -21.31
N LEU A 144 -3.26 17.52 -20.87
CA LEU A 144 -3.68 17.85 -19.52
C LEU A 144 -2.88 17.02 -18.50
N LEU A 145 -2.78 15.69 -18.67
CA LEU A 145 -2.01 14.83 -17.77
C LEU A 145 -0.53 15.23 -17.68
N LYS A 146 0.09 15.60 -18.81
CA LYS A 146 1.49 16.07 -18.85
C LYS A 146 1.69 17.42 -18.18
N SER A 147 0.63 18.24 -18.12
CA SER A 147 0.68 19.58 -17.51
C SER A 147 0.47 19.56 -15.98
N LEU A 148 0.02 18.44 -15.41
CA LEU A 148 -0.26 18.36 -13.98
C LEU A 148 1.02 18.49 -13.15
N PRO A 149 1.01 19.28 -12.06
CA PRO A 149 2.10 19.27 -11.09
C PRO A 149 2.35 17.86 -10.54
N ALA A 150 3.60 17.54 -10.24
CA ALA A 150 3.95 16.28 -9.61
C ALA A 150 3.24 16.12 -8.25
N GLY A 151 2.79 14.91 -7.93
CA GLY A 151 2.14 14.58 -6.66
C GLY A 151 0.60 14.63 -6.67
N ARG A 152 -0.03 15.16 -7.73
CA ARG A 152 -1.49 15.18 -7.86
C ARG A 152 -2.09 13.77 -7.83
N ILE A 153 -3.23 13.61 -7.16
CA ILE A 153 -4.01 12.38 -7.19
C ILE A 153 -4.94 12.44 -8.40
N VAL A 154 -4.83 11.47 -9.31
CA VAL A 154 -5.58 11.44 -10.57
C VAL A 154 -6.50 10.23 -10.60
N ALA A 155 -7.80 10.45 -10.83
CA ALA A 155 -8.79 9.41 -11.03
C ALA A 155 -9.35 9.46 -12.45
N LEU A 156 -9.34 8.31 -13.13
CA LEU A 156 -9.90 8.12 -14.47
C LEU A 156 -11.01 7.09 -14.41
N ALA A 157 -12.16 7.40 -15.02
CA ALA A 157 -13.29 6.48 -15.12
C ALA A 157 -13.83 6.42 -16.56
N THR A 158 -14.25 5.23 -17.01
CA THR A 158 -14.89 5.08 -18.32
C THR A 158 -16.40 5.23 -18.21
N GLY A 159 -16.98 6.09 -19.05
CA GLY A 159 -18.42 6.16 -19.30
C GLY A 159 -18.71 5.62 -20.69
N ASP A 160 -19.77 4.82 -20.81
CA ASP A 160 -20.11 4.09 -22.05
C ASP A 160 -18.87 3.54 -22.79
N SER A 161 -18.50 3.98 -23.98
CA SER A 161 -17.27 3.51 -24.63
C SER A 161 -16.16 4.56 -24.59
N ALA A 162 -14.90 4.13 -24.54
CA ALA A 162 -13.74 5.02 -24.45
C ALA A 162 -12.61 4.72 -25.44
N VAL A 163 -12.68 3.62 -26.20
CA VAL A 163 -11.47 3.06 -26.85
C VAL A 163 -11.31 3.46 -28.31
N LYS A 164 -12.40 3.67 -29.04
CA LYS A 164 -12.42 3.86 -30.50
C LYS A 164 -11.47 4.97 -31.00
N SER A 165 -11.37 6.08 -30.27
CA SER A 165 -10.49 7.21 -30.60
C SER A 165 -9.40 7.47 -29.54
N LEU A 166 -9.19 6.54 -28.60
CA LEU A 166 -8.13 6.63 -27.60
C LEU A 166 -6.79 6.26 -28.25
N LEU A 167 -5.96 7.28 -28.44
CA LEU A 167 -4.66 7.18 -29.12
C LEU A 167 -3.64 6.41 -28.28
N GLU A 168 -2.74 5.70 -28.96
CA GLU A 168 -1.65 4.96 -28.33
C GLU A 168 -0.72 5.88 -27.53
N GLU A 169 -0.46 7.12 -28.00
CA GLU A 169 0.35 8.08 -27.21
C GLU A 169 -0.35 8.47 -25.90
N THR A 170 -1.68 8.58 -25.90
CA THR A 170 -2.46 8.88 -24.70
C THR A 170 -2.44 7.71 -23.73
N LYS A 171 -2.58 6.46 -24.22
CA LYS A 171 -2.43 5.26 -23.39
C LYS A 171 -1.05 5.21 -22.76
N LYS A 172 0.01 5.41 -23.55
CA LYS A 172 1.38 5.47 -23.06
C LYS A 172 1.57 6.56 -21.99
N THR A 173 0.99 7.74 -22.20
CA THR A 173 1.00 8.83 -21.20
C THR A 173 0.36 8.38 -19.87
N ILE A 174 -0.77 7.67 -19.92
CA ILE A 174 -1.45 7.14 -18.73
C ILE A 174 -0.60 6.06 -18.04
N GLN A 175 0.12 5.23 -18.79
CA GLN A 175 1.05 4.24 -18.21
C GLN A 175 2.23 4.91 -17.53
N ASP A 176 2.91 5.79 -18.26
CA ASP A 176 4.17 6.39 -17.83
C ASP A 176 3.97 7.35 -16.65
N LEU A 177 2.89 8.14 -16.65
CA LEU A 177 2.63 9.12 -15.59
C LEU A 177 1.82 8.57 -14.41
N LEU A 178 0.87 7.66 -14.65
CA LEU A 178 -0.06 7.20 -13.61
C LEU A 178 0.19 5.75 -13.17
N GLY A 179 1.13 5.04 -13.80
CA GLY A 179 1.47 3.65 -13.46
C GLY A 179 0.38 2.63 -13.81
N SER A 180 -0.54 2.97 -14.71
CA SER A 180 -1.67 2.09 -15.05
C SER A 180 -1.21 0.83 -15.81
N SER A 181 -1.44 -0.34 -15.24
CA SER A 181 -1.22 -1.65 -15.89
C SER A 181 -2.36 -2.09 -16.82
N HIS A 182 -3.52 -1.40 -16.82
CA HIS A 182 -4.73 -1.86 -17.49
C HIS A 182 -5.18 -1.02 -18.70
N VAL A 183 -4.65 0.18 -18.90
CA VAL A 183 -5.08 1.08 -19.99
C VAL A 183 -4.94 0.46 -21.39
N ASN A 184 -3.90 -0.34 -21.64
CA ASN A 184 -3.72 -1.06 -22.91
C ASN A 184 -4.70 -2.23 -23.10
N ASN A 185 -5.35 -2.66 -22.02
CA ASN A 185 -6.34 -3.74 -22.04
C ASN A 185 -7.77 -3.21 -22.20
N LEU A 186 -7.97 -1.89 -22.29
CA LEU A 186 -9.29 -1.33 -22.56
C LEU A 186 -9.79 -1.79 -23.93
N ARG A 187 -11.04 -2.28 -23.96
CA ARG A 187 -11.74 -2.73 -25.17
C ARG A 187 -13.04 -1.96 -25.35
N TYR A 188 -13.60 -2.02 -26.56
CA TYR A 188 -14.97 -1.60 -26.80
C TYR A 188 -15.91 -2.37 -25.86
N ARG A 189 -16.91 -1.67 -25.29
CA ARG A 189 -17.91 -2.27 -24.40
C ARG A 189 -18.81 -3.25 -25.13
#